data_AF-A0A8T4LZ28-F1
#
_entry.id   AF-A0A8T4LZ28-F1
#
_cell.length_a   1.000
_cell.length_b   1.000
_cell.length_c   1.000
_cell.angle_alpha   90.00
_cell.angle_beta   90.00
_cell.angle_gamma   90.00
#
_symmetry.space_group_name_H-M   'P 1'
#
loop_
_entity.id
_entity.type
_entity.pdbx_description
1 polymer ?
#
loop_
_entity_poly.entity_id
_entity_poly.type
_entity_poly.pdbx_seq_one_letter_code
_entity_poly.pdbx_strand_id
1 'polypeptide(L)'
;MPIKSRENLIAAWAFLAGVILAVLVGFFAQKSPLVLGILAVLGLVVGYFVSEKNVQTFLLASVSLVIVSFAGIQGLVLSAAIGGIELGRIITSILGTLLVLFVPATIIVALKTVFSLAAN
;
A
#
# COMPACT_ATOMS: atom_id res chain seq x y z
N MET A 1 16.95 -24.59 11.78
CA MET A 1 16.01 -23.92 12.69
C MET A 1 15.83 -22.48 12.21
N PRO A 2 14.66 -22.06 11.69
CA PRO A 2 14.54 -20.69 11.20
C PRO A 2 14.37 -19.77 12.41
N ILE A 3 15.35 -18.89 12.61
CA ILE A 3 15.34 -17.87 13.64
C ILE A 3 14.20 -16.89 13.29
N LYS A 4 13.07 -17.07 13.97
CA LYS A 4 11.90 -16.18 13.87
C LYS A 4 12.24 -14.89 14.60
N SER A 5 12.79 -13.91 13.85
CA SER A 5 13.05 -12.55 14.34
C SER A 5 11.72 -11.93 14.77
N ARG A 6 11.48 -11.87 16.08
CA ARG A 6 10.26 -11.30 16.68
C ARG A 6 10.17 -9.77 16.56
N GLU A 7 11.22 -9.11 16.09
CA GLU A 7 11.31 -7.64 16.03
C GLU A 7 10.46 -7.02 14.92
N ASN A 8 10.16 -7.76 13.85
CA ASN A 8 9.34 -7.24 12.74
C ASN A 8 7.84 -7.53 12.89
N LEU A 9 7.41 -8.18 13.97
CA LEU A 9 6.01 -8.60 14.10
C LEU A 9 5.08 -7.38 14.23
N ILE A 10 5.46 -6.35 14.98
CA ILE A 10 4.61 -5.18 15.20
C ILE A 10 4.39 -4.40 13.90
N ALA A 11 5.46 -4.14 13.14
CA ALA A 11 5.36 -3.49 11.83
C ALA A 11 4.61 -4.35 10.80
N ALA A 12 4.83 -5.66 10.80
CA ALA A 12 4.12 -6.58 9.92
C ALA A 12 2.61 -6.64 10.22
N TRP A 13 2.23 -6.63 11.51
CA TRP A 13 0.83 -6.58 11.93
C TRP A 13 0.18 -5.23 11.65
N ALA A 14 0.90 -4.12 11.84
CA ALA A 14 0.41 -2.79 11.47
C ALA A 14 0.20 -2.65 9.96
N PHE A 15 1.12 -3.19 9.16
CA PHE A 15 1.01 -3.24 7.70
C PHE A 15 -0.18 -4.09 7.26
N LEU A 16 -0.32 -5.30 7.79
CA LEU A 16 -1.44 -6.19 7.45
C LEU A 16 -2.78 -5.56 7.83
N ALA A 17 -2.87 -4.93 9.00
CA ALA A 17 -4.06 -4.20 9.43
C ALA A 17 -4.39 -3.03 8.48
N GLY A 18 -3.38 -2.28 8.04
CA GLY A 18 -3.53 -1.22 7.05
C GLY A 18 -4.06 -1.73 5.71
N VAL A 19 -3.54 -2.87 5.22
CA VAL A 19 -4.00 -3.51 3.98
C VAL A 19 -5.46 -3.95 4.11
N ILE A 20 -5.82 -4.62 5.21
CA ILE A 20 -7.20 -5.05 5.47
C ILE A 20 -8.14 -3.85 5.51
N LEU A 21 -7.76 -2.78 6.22
CA LEU A 21 -8.52 -1.54 6.24
C LEU A 21 -8.68 -0.94 4.84
N ALA A 22 -7.60 -0.87 4.05
CA ALA A 22 -7.66 -0.34 2.69
C ALA A 22 -8.62 -1.14 1.81
N VAL A 23 -8.59 -2.47 1.89
CA VAL A 23 -9.51 -3.34 1.14
C VAL A 23 -10.95 -3.13 1.60
N LEU A 24 -11.21 -3.07 2.91
CA LEU A 24 -12.57 -2.84 3.43
C LEU A 24 -13.12 -1.47 3.00
N VAL A 25 -12.33 -0.41 3.14
CA VAL A 25 -12.73 0.95 2.71
C VAL A 25 -13.00 0.98 1.20
N GLY A 26 -12.16 0.29 0.43
CA GLY A 26 -12.32 0.17 -1.01
C GLY A 26 -13.60 -0.58 -1.40
N PHE A 27 -13.87 -1.70 -0.72
CA PHE A 27 -15.02 -2.56 -0.96
C PHE A 27 -16.35 -1.87 -0.64
N PHE A 28 -16.44 -1.18 0.50
CA PHE A 28 -17.63 -0.42 0.87
C PHE A 28 -17.76 0.92 0.12
N ALA A 29 -16.77 1.27 -0.71
CA ALA A 29 -16.68 2.53 -1.45
C ALA A 29 -16.87 3.79 -0.58
N GLN A 30 -16.61 3.70 0.73
CA GLN A 30 -16.71 4.81 1.68
C GLN A 30 -15.45 5.68 1.63
N LYS A 31 -15.26 6.37 0.51
CA LYS A 31 -14.14 7.29 0.26
C LYS A 31 -14.36 8.65 0.95
N SER A 32 -14.57 8.64 2.27
CA SER A 32 -14.57 9.88 3.04
C SER A 32 -13.16 10.48 3.03
N PRO A 33 -12.99 11.80 2.83
CA PRO A 33 -11.69 12.46 2.90
C PRO A 33 -10.94 12.16 4.19
N LEU A 34 -11.67 12.01 5.30
CA LEU A 34 -11.11 11.68 6.62
C LEU A 34 -10.51 10.27 6.61
N VAL A 35 -11.21 9.28 6.06
CA VAL A 35 -10.75 7.89 5.99
C VAL A 35 -9.53 7.75 5.09
N LEU A 36 -9.54 8.42 3.94
CA LEU A 36 -8.39 8.45 3.03
C LEU A 36 -7.18 9.13 3.70
N GLY A 37 -7.40 10.20 4.46
CA GLY A 37 -6.36 10.86 5.25
C GLY A 37 -5.75 9.92 6.30
N ILE A 38 -6.58 9.19 7.05
CA ILE A 38 -6.11 8.18 8.01
C ILE A 38 -5.28 7.11 7.30
N LEU A 39 -5.74 6.60 6.15
CA LEU A 39 -5.02 5.60 5.37
C LEU A 39 -3.65 6.09 4.92
N ALA A 40 -3.56 7.34 4.44
CA ALA A 40 -2.30 7.94 4.04
C ALA A 40 -1.34 8.10 5.22
N VAL A 41 -1.84 8.54 6.39
CA VAL A 41 -1.05 8.66 7.62
C VAL A 41 -0.57 7.28 8.10
N LEU A 42 -1.42 6.26 8.06
CA LEU A 42 -1.03 4.89 8.36
C LEU A 42 0.07 4.40 7.41
N GLY A 43 -0.02 4.74 6.12
CA GLY A 43 1.03 4.46 5.14
C GLY A 43 2.38 5.05 5.54
N LEU A 44 2.39 6.35 5.92
CA LEU A 44 3.60 7.03 6.40
C LEU A 44 4.19 6.35 7.64
N VAL A 45 3.35 6.06 8.63
CA VAL A 45 3.77 5.39 9.88
C VAL A 45 4.37 4.03 9.56
N VAL A 46 3.66 3.20 8.77
CA VAL A 46 4.13 1.86 8.44
C VAL A 46 5.45 1.91 7.66
N GLY A 47 5.58 2.82 6.69
CA GLY A 47 6.83 3.02 5.94
C GLY A 47 8.00 3.40 6.86
N TYR A 48 7.76 4.24 7.86
CA TYR A 48 8.79 4.62 8.82
C TYR A 48 9.27 3.42 9.66
N PHE A 49 8.35 2.56 10.11
CA PHE A 49 8.64 1.37 10.93
C PHE A 49 9.22 0.18 10.15
N VAL A 50 9.40 0.29 8.83
CA VAL A 50 10.09 -0.76 8.05
C VAL A 50 11.56 -0.86 8.50
N SER A 51 11.94 -2.06 8.94
CA SER A 51 13.31 -2.39 9.34
C SER A 51 14.24 -2.42 8.13
N GLU A 52 15.45 -1.87 8.30
CA GLU A 52 16.49 -1.76 7.27
C GLU A 52 16.87 -3.13 6.66
N LYS A 53 16.87 -4.19 7.48
CA LYS A 53 17.21 -5.55 7.03
C LYS A 53 16.27 -6.11 5.94
N ASN A 54 15.06 -5.56 5.83
CA ASN A 54 14.03 -6.01 4.88
C ASN A 54 13.59 -4.90 3.91
N VAL A 55 14.36 -3.80 3.83
CA VAL A 55 13.98 -2.59 3.09
C VAL A 55 13.79 -2.88 1.59
N GLN A 56 14.68 -3.67 0.99
CA GLN A 56 14.63 -4.00 -0.43
C GLN A 56 13.42 -4.89 -0.77
N THR A 57 13.15 -5.91 0.04
CA THR A 57 11.98 -6.78 -0.15
C THR A 57 10.68 -6.00 -0.02
N PHE A 58 10.60 -5.07 0.96
CA PHE A 58 9.45 -4.20 1.11
C PHE A 58 9.28 -3.26 -0.09
N LEU A 59 10.36 -2.61 -0.54
CA LEU A 59 10.32 -1.73 -1.71
C LEU A 59 9.87 -2.48 -2.96
N LEU A 60 10.41 -3.67 -3.22
CA LEU A 60 10.00 -4.50 -4.36
C LEU A 60 8.50 -4.81 -4.30
N ALA A 61 8.01 -5.36 -3.18
CA ALA A 61 6.62 -5.75 -3.03
C ALA A 61 5.66 -4.54 -3.12
N SER A 62 6.02 -3.43 -2.48
CA SER A 62 5.21 -2.22 -2.46
C SER A 62 5.17 -1.51 -3.81
N VAL A 63 6.31 -1.41 -4.51
CA VAL A 63 6.38 -0.85 -5.87
C VAL A 63 5.61 -1.72 -6.85
N SER A 64 5.77 -3.05 -6.80
CA SER A 64 4.98 -3.97 -7.65
C SER A 64 3.47 -3.78 -7.42
N LEU A 65 3.03 -3.67 -6.16
CA LEU A 65 1.62 -3.45 -5.85
C LEU A 65 1.12 -2.09 -6.36
N VAL A 66 1.91 -1.03 -6.19
CA VAL A 66 1.59 0.32 -6.68
C VAL A 66 1.44 0.31 -8.20
N ILE A 67 2.39 -0.31 -8.91
CA ILE A 67 2.36 -0.43 -10.37
C ILE A 67 1.13 -1.22 -10.83
N VAL A 68 0.89 -2.41 -10.26
CA VAL A 68 -0.25 -3.25 -10.62
C VAL A 68 -1.58 -2.56 -10.31
N SER A 69 -1.68 -1.86 -9.19
CA SER A 69 -2.89 -1.12 -8.82
C SER A 69 -3.14 0.05 -9.77
N PHE A 70 -2.10 0.82 -10.10
CA PHE A 70 -2.21 1.94 -11.03
C PHE A 70 -2.53 1.50 -12.46
N ALA A 71 -1.85 0.47 -12.97
CA ALA A 71 -2.11 -0.10 -14.29
C ALA A 71 -3.50 -0.76 -14.34
N GLY A 72 -3.88 -1.48 -13.29
CA GLY A 72 -5.19 -2.11 -13.15
C GLY A 72 -6.32 -1.09 -13.22
N ILE A 73 -6.22 0.03 -12.50
CA ILE A 73 -7.22 1.11 -12.57
C ILE A 73 -7.35 1.66 -13.98
N GLN A 74 -6.23 1.99 -14.64
CA GLN A 74 -6.26 2.52 -16.01
C GLN A 74 -6.87 1.54 -17.01
N GLY A 75 -6.54 0.25 -16.93
CA GLY A 75 -7.11 -0.78 -17.79
C GLY A 75 -8.58 -1.07 -17.50
N LEU A 76 -8.98 -1.11 -16.22
CA LEU A 76 -10.36 -1.35 -15.79
C LEU A 76 -11.29 -0.20 -16.13
N VAL A 77 -10.81 1.05 -16.09
CA VAL A 77 -11.58 2.22 -16.56
C VAL A 77 -11.96 2.07 -18.04
N LEU A 78 -11.08 1.46 -18.84
CA LEU A 78 -11.33 1.19 -20.26
C LEU A 78 -12.37 0.08 -20.48
N SER A 79 -12.32 -1.00 -19.67
CA SER A 79 -13.26 -2.13 -19.77
C SER A 79 -14.61 -1.91 -19.08
N ALA A 80 -14.69 -1.07 -18.04
CA ALA A 80 -15.93 -0.77 -17.33
C ALA A 80 -16.97 -0.04 -18.22
N ALA A 81 -16.52 0.60 -19.31
CA ALA A 81 -17.38 1.21 -20.31
C ALA A 81 -18.21 0.20 -21.13
N ILE A 82 -17.91 -1.12 -21.04
CA ILE A 82 -18.37 -2.09 -22.05
C ILE A 82 -19.17 -3.29 -21.49
N GLY A 83 -19.33 -3.50 -20.17
CA GLY A 83 -20.14 -4.67 -19.75
C GLY A 83 -20.29 -5.07 -18.28
N GLY A 84 -20.09 -4.19 -17.28
CA GLY A 84 -20.25 -4.60 -15.88
C GLY A 84 -19.83 -3.55 -14.88
N ILE A 85 -20.64 -2.49 -14.75
CA ILE A 85 -20.30 -1.23 -14.09
C ILE A 85 -19.99 -1.42 -12.58
N GLU A 86 -20.63 -2.38 -11.92
CA GLU A 86 -20.51 -2.56 -10.47
C GLU A 86 -19.20 -3.22 -10.03
N LEU A 87 -18.79 -4.32 -10.69
CA LEU A 87 -17.54 -5.04 -10.38
C LEU A 87 -16.31 -4.18 -10.69
N GLY A 88 -16.31 -3.49 -11.83
CA GLY A 88 -15.23 -2.56 -12.20
C GLY A 88 -15.08 -1.43 -11.18
N ARG A 89 -16.21 -0.89 -10.68
CA ARG A 89 -16.20 0.17 -9.65
C ARG A 89 -15.63 -0.32 -8.31
N ILE A 90 -15.98 -1.54 -7.88
CA ILE A 90 -15.46 -2.10 -6.62
C ILE A 90 -13.96 -2.34 -6.73
N ILE A 91 -13.50 -2.97 -7.81
CA ILE A 91 -12.07 -3.27 -7.99
C ILE A 91 -11.26 -1.96 -8.09
N THR A 92 -11.69 -1.01 -8.91
CA THR A 92 -11.02 0.30 -9.02
C THR A 92 -11.02 1.06 -7.69
N SER A 93 -12.06 0.90 -6.87
CA SER A 93 -12.12 1.46 -5.52
C SER A 93 -11.09 0.83 -4.59
N ILE A 94 -10.97 -0.50 -4.55
CA ILE A 94 -9.97 -1.23 -3.75
C ILE A 94 -8.55 -0.89 -4.18
N LEU A 95 -8.28 -0.90 -5.49
CA LEU A 95 -6.96 -0.54 -6.01
C LEU A 95 -6.62 0.92 -5.65
N GLY A 96 -7.60 1.82 -5.70
CA GLY A 96 -7.43 3.22 -5.32
C GLY A 96 -7.09 3.40 -3.84
N THR A 97 -7.76 2.68 -2.94
CA THR A 97 -7.46 2.75 -1.50
C THR A 97 -6.12 2.11 -1.16
N LEU A 98 -5.73 1.04 -1.88
CA LEU A 98 -4.39 0.48 -1.77
C LEU A 98 -3.32 1.50 -2.18
N LEU A 99 -3.52 2.24 -3.27
CA LEU A 99 -2.58 3.30 -3.67
C LEU A 99 -2.43 4.38 -2.58
N VAL A 100 -3.53 4.81 -1.96
CA VAL A 100 -3.50 5.82 -0.88
C VAL A 100 -2.67 5.35 0.32
N LEU A 101 -2.68 4.05 0.63
CA LEU A 101 -1.86 3.48 1.71
C LEU A 101 -0.39 3.29 1.28
N PHE A 102 -0.16 2.71 0.11
CA PHE A 102 1.16 2.22 -0.27
C PHE A 102 2.07 3.30 -0.85
N VAL A 103 1.54 4.26 -1.61
CA VAL A 103 2.35 5.34 -2.19
C VAL A 103 3.14 6.11 -1.12
N PRO A 104 2.52 6.65 -0.05
CA PRO A 104 3.27 7.33 1.00
C PRO A 104 4.23 6.40 1.75
N ALA A 105 3.85 5.14 1.99
CA ALA A 105 4.72 4.17 2.65
C ALA A 105 6.01 3.90 1.85
N THR A 106 5.87 3.65 0.54
CA THR A 106 6.99 3.41 -0.36
C THR A 106 7.90 4.63 -0.47
N ILE A 107 7.35 5.85 -0.52
CA ILE A 107 8.14 7.08 -0.56
C ILE A 107 9.04 7.18 0.67
N ILE A 108 8.49 6.98 1.87
CA ILE A 108 9.27 7.06 3.12
C ILE A 108 10.40 6.03 3.13
N VAL A 109 10.11 4.80 2.72
CA VAL A 109 11.11 3.73 2.70
C VAL A 109 12.19 3.98 1.65
N ALA A 110 11.81 4.50 0.48
CA ALA A 110 12.73 4.87 -0.58
C ALA A 110 13.68 5.99 -0.11
N LEU A 111 13.14 7.03 0.52
CA LEU A 111 13.95 8.12 1.10
C LEU A 111 14.92 7.60 2.17
N LYS A 112 14.45 6.76 3.10
CA LYS A 112 15.33 6.12 4.10
C LYS A 112 16.49 5.37 3.43
N THR A 113 16.20 4.65 2.35
CA THR A 113 17.21 3.91 1.59
C THR A 113 18.22 4.86 0.94
N VAL A 114 17.76 5.94 0.30
CA VAL A 114 18.63 6.94 -0.33
C VAL A 114 19.54 7.61 0.71
N PHE A 115 19.01 8.02 1.86
CA PHE A 115 19.82 8.61 2.93
C PHE A 115 20.84 7.63 3.51
N SER A 116 20.49 6.35 3.67
CA SER A 116 21.42 5.31 4.13
C SER A 116 22.56 5.06 3.13
N LEU A 117 22.28 5.16 1.83
CA LEU A 117 23.30 5.04 0.78
C LEU A 117 24.20 6.28 0.71
N ALA A 118 23.65 7.48 0.92
CA ALA A 118 24.41 8.73 0.89
C ALA A 118 25.24 8.99 2.15
N ALA A 119 24.87 8.36 3.28
CA ALA A 119 25.60 8.46 4.54
C ALA A 119 26.75 7.43 4.66
N ASN A 120 26.85 6.49 3.71
CA ASN A 120 28.01 5.60 3.52
C ASN A 120 28.96 6.19 2.47
#